data_AF-A0A0G0JH98-F1
#
_entry.id   AF-A0A0G0JH98-F1
#
_cell.length_a   1.000
_cell.length_b   1.000
_cell.length_c   1.000
_cell.angle_alpha   90.00
_cell.angle_beta   90.00
_cell.angle_gamma   90.00
#
_symmetry.space_group_name_H-M   'P 1'
#
loop_
_entity.id
_entity.type
_entity.pdbx_description
1 polymer ?
#
loop_
_entity_poly.entity_id
_entity_poly.type
_entity_poly.pdbx_seq_one_letter_code
_entity_poly.pdbx_strand_id
1 'polypeptide(L)' 'MKKIKKHQVKRWEISIIELKNNSGRRFKVTRRLPEISVSETKMFNSKKKAKKQFEEWLK' A
#
# COMPACT_ATOMS: atom_id res chain seq x y z
N MET A 1 31.03 1.94 -2.44
CA MET A 1 29.60 1.67 -2.69
C MET A 1 28.86 1.60 -1.35
N LYS A 2 27.94 2.52 -1.04
CA LYS A 2 27.17 2.49 0.24
C LYS A 2 26.33 1.20 0.27
N LYS A 3 26.58 0.33 1.25
CA LYS A 3 25.75 -0.86 1.51
C LYS A 3 24.34 -0.38 1.87
N ILE A 4 23.40 -0.44 0.92
CA ILE A 4 21.99 -0.18 1.19
C ILE A 4 21.51 -1.33 2.08
N LYS A 5 21.23 -1.05 3.36
CA LYS A 5 20.59 -2.01 4.26
C LYS A 5 19.19 -2.30 3.70
N LYS A 6 19.05 -3.37 2.91
CA LYS A 6 17.75 -3.91 2.49
C LYS A 6 17.06 -4.42 3.76
N HIS A 7 16.09 -3.67 4.27
CA HIS A 7 15.22 -4.17 5.33
C HIS A 7 14.50 -5.40 4.80
N GLN A 8 14.67 -6.55 5.44
CA GLN A 8 13.98 -7.77 5.07
C GLN A 8 12.48 -7.58 5.35
N VAL A 9 11.72 -7.34 4.28
CA VAL A 9 10.26 -7.38 4.32
C VAL A 9 9.88 -8.86 4.40
N LYS A 10 9.79 -9.42 5.61
CA LYS A 10 9.55 -10.87 5.80
C LYS A 10 8.09 -11.27 5.79
N ARG A 11 7.15 -10.31 5.70
CA ARG A 11 5.73 -10.57 5.85
C ARG A 11 4.94 -9.91 4.75
N TRP A 12 3.93 -10.64 4.29
CA TRP A 12 2.90 -10.08 3.44
C TRP A 12 2.07 -9.09 4.25
N GLU A 13 1.83 -7.91 3.68
CA GLU A 13 1.16 -6.81 4.36
C GLU A 13 0.32 -6.04 3.34
N ILE A 14 -0.94 -5.78 3.67
CA ILE A 14 -1.73 -4.75 2.99
C ILE A 14 -2.04 -3.65 3.98
N SER A 15 -1.86 -2.40 3.57
CA SER A 15 -2.20 -1.22 4.35
C SER A 15 -3.11 -0.29 3.54
N ILE A 16 -3.98 0.43 4.24
CA ILE A 16 -4.77 1.53 3.71
C ILE A 16 -4.52 2.79 4.55
N ILE A 17 -4.16 3.89 3.90
CA ILE A 17 -3.83 5.15 4.54
C ILE A 17 -4.73 6.25 3.96
N GLU A 18 -5.41 7.00 4.82
CA GLU A 18 -6.12 8.21 4.43
C GLU A 18 -5.14 9.39 4.37
N LEU A 19 -5.06 10.03 3.21
CA LEU A 19 -4.27 11.22 2.95
C LEU A 19 -5.22 12.41 2.89
N LYS A 20 -5.08 13.33 3.83
CA LYS A 20 -5.87 14.57 3.88
C LYS A 20 -5.05 15.69 3.23
N ASN A 21 -5.41 16.08 2.00
CA ASN A 21 -4.79 17.22 1.31
C ASN A 21 -5.80 18.37 1.19
N ASN A 22 -5.30 19.58 0.89
CA ASN A 22 -6.14 20.77 0.65
C ASN A 22 -7.19 20.56 -0.46
N SER A 23 -6.98 19.62 -1.39
CA SER A 23 -7.89 19.30 -2.50
C SER A 23 -8.87 18.15 -2.21
N GLY A 24 -8.91 17.61 -0.99
CA GLY A 24 -9.83 16.53 -0.58
C GLY A 24 -9.15 15.33 0.08
N ARG A 25 -9.95 14.29 0.36
CA ARG A 25 -9.48 13.02 0.95
C ARG A 25 -9.06 12.05 -0.15
N ARG A 26 -7.83 11.57 -0.08
CA ARG A 26 -7.31 10.47 -0.91
C ARG A 26 -7.02 9.26 -0.03
N PHE A 27 -7.03 8.08 -0.64
CA PHE A 27 -6.79 6.82 0.05
C PHE A 27 -5.69 6.08 -0.71
N LYS A 28 -4.61 5.76 -0.02
CA LYS A 28 -3.49 4.99 -0.55
C LYS A 28 -3.60 3.56 -0.03
N VAL A 29 -3.71 2.59 -0.93
CA VAL A 29 -3.70 1.17 -0.59
C VAL A 29 -2.38 0.59 -1.09
N THR A 30 -1.62 -0.04 -0.20
CA THR A 30 -0.31 -0.62 -0.52
C THR A 30 -0.29 -2.09 -0.11
N ARG A 31 0.04 -3.00 -1.04
CA ARG A 31 0.36 -4.40 -0.73
C ARG A 31 1.84 -4.64 -0.87
N ARG A 32 2.43 -5.40 0.06
CA ARG A 32 3.81 -5.84 0.02
C ARG A 32 3.86 -7.33 -0.27
N LEU A 33 4.57 -7.69 -1.33
CA LEU A 33 4.83 -9.06 -1.74
C LEU A 33 6.28 -9.39 -1.36
N PRO A 34 6.52 -10.03 -0.20
CA PRO A 34 7.87 -10.26 0.31
C PRO A 34 8.67 -11.20 -0.59
N GLU A 35 7.99 -12.18 -1.22
CA GLU A 35 8.58 -13.19 -2.10
C GLU A 35 9.34 -12.56 -3.28
N ILE A 36 8.79 -11.50 -3.86
CA ILE A 36 9.41 -10.77 -4.98
C ILE A 36 10.05 -9.45 -4.54
N SER A 37 10.03 -9.12 -3.24
CA SER A 37 10.51 -7.84 -2.70
C SER A 37 9.90 -6.60 -3.38
N VAL A 38 8.65 -6.69 -3.82
CA VAL A 38 7.92 -5.61 -4.51
C VAL A 38 6.79 -5.09 -3.62
N SER A 39 6.54 -3.78 -3.68
CA SER A 39 5.36 -3.15 -3.12
C SER A 39 4.48 -2.58 -4.23
N GLU A 40 3.23 -3.00 -4.32
CA GLU A 40 2.23 -2.42 -5.21
C GLU A 40 1.43 -1.37 -4.45
N THR A 41 1.23 -0.20 -5.06
CA THR A 41 0.50 0.92 -4.45
C THR A 41 -0.54 1.46 -5.42
N LYS A 42 -1.78 1.60 -4.94
CA LYS A 42 -2.88 2.25 -5.67
C LYS A 42 -3.44 3.42 -4.87
N MET A 43 -3.82 4.49 -5.56
CA MET A 43 -4.46 5.66 -4.96
C MET A 43 -5.91 5.79 -5.42
N PHE A 44 -6.78 6.20 -4.51
CA PHE A 44 -8.21 6.35 -4.75
C PHE A 44 -8.71 7.68 -4.18
N ASN A 45 -9.70 8.26 -4.83
CA ASN A 45 -10.37 9.47 -4.35
C ASN A 45 -11.60 9.15 -3.46
N SER A 46 -11.88 7.87 -3.21
CA SER A 46 -13.04 7.43 -2.42
C SER A 46 -12.69 6.26 -1.51
N LYS A 47 -13.14 6.33 -0.25
CA LYS A 47 -12.95 5.28 0.76
C LYS A 47 -13.54 3.95 0.34
N LYS A 48 -14.71 3.97 -0.32
CA LYS A 48 -15.42 2.75 -0.76
C LYS A 48 -14.60 1.97 -1.79
N LYS A 49 -14.00 2.68 -2.76
CA LYS A 49 -13.13 2.07 -3.78
C LYS A 49 -11.83 1.53 -3.16
N ALA A 50 -11.22 2.29 -2.26
CA ALA A 50 -10.02 1.86 -1.57
C ALA A 50 -10.24 0.62 -0.69
N LYS A 51 -11.36 0.57 0.04
CA LYS A 51 -11.74 -0.60 0.83
C LYS A 51 -11.99 -1.83 -0.04
N LYS A 52 -12.69 -1.69 -1.17
CA LYS A 52 -12.90 -2.78 -2.12
C LYS A 52 -11.57 -3.37 -2.61
N GLN A 53 -10.60 -2.51 -2.99
CA GLN A 53 -9.28 -2.99 -3.42
C GLN A 53 -8.51 -3.69 -2.30
N PHE A 54 -8.61 -3.16 -1.07
CA PHE A 54 -7.98 -3.77 0.10
C PHE A 54 -8.56 -5.17 0.37
N GLU A 55 -9.88 -5.32 0.34
CA GLU A 55 -10.57 -6.61 0.50
C GLU A 55 -10.27 -7.58 -0.65
N GLU A 56 -10.15 -7.09 -1.87
CA GLU A 56 -9.77 -7.90 -3.05
C GLU A 56 -8.36 -8.47 -2.93
N TRP A 57 -7.42 -7.70 -2.37
CA TRP A 57 -6.07 -8.20 -2.11
C TRP A 57 -5.99 -9.09 -0.87
N LEU A 58 -6.93 -8.99 0.07
CA LEU A 58 -7.00 -9.86 1.25
C LEU A 58 -7.46 -11.29 0.95
N LYS A 59 -8.10 -11.50 -0.19
CA LYS A 59 -8.70 -12.77 -0.60
C LYS A 59 -7.69 -13.64 -1.34
#